data_AF-A0A5E4HQB3-F1
#
_entry.id   AF-A0A5E4HQB3-F1
#
_cell.length_a   1.000
_cell.length_b   1.000
_cell.length_c   1.000
_cell.angle_alpha   90.00
_cell.angle_beta   90.00
_cell.angle_gamma   90.00
#
_symmetry.space_group_name_H-M   'P 1'
#
loop_
_entity.id
_entity.type
_entity.pdbx_description
1 polymer ?
#
loop_
_entity_poly.entity_id
_entity_poly.type
_entity_poly.pdbx_seq_one_letter_code
_entity_poly.pdbx_strand_id
1 'polypeptide(L)'
;MKKSEEKNNDRINSDINGRIEYIDQSLRSVDNRMRAVEKRLSIKTFVPDADISSPEKERSVDNISQNEITEKLQEIDRKLVSLEKTTHETHVTDIGSIKSQLSSIENRILKLEKHNEITIGKIKVPIEFSGLAATIVMFATGYLIYGGHWNIIRSSYYPILVGILFGGVVIGKFIMTNRK
;
A
#
# COMPACT_ATOMS: atom_id res chain seq x y z
N MET A 1 5.57 -37.30 28.42
CA MET A 1 5.91 -37.80 27.08
C MET A 1 4.71 -38.36 26.29
N LYS A 2 3.71 -39.02 26.90
CA LYS A 2 2.56 -39.58 26.15
C LYS A 2 1.67 -38.55 25.42
N LYS A 3 1.45 -37.36 26.00
CA LYS A 3 0.55 -36.33 25.44
C LYS A 3 1.06 -35.68 24.15
N SER A 4 2.37 -35.71 23.89
CA SER A 4 2.97 -35.14 22.68
C SER A 4 2.93 -36.08 21.48
N GLU A 5 2.91 -37.41 21.71
CA GLU A 5 2.79 -38.41 20.65
C GLU A 5 1.37 -38.51 20.11
N GLU A 6 0.37 -38.44 21.00
CA GLU A 6 -1.06 -38.47 20.64
C GLU A 6 -1.43 -37.31 19.71
N LYS A 7 -0.99 -36.09 20.05
CA LYS A 7 -1.22 -34.88 19.23
C LYS A 7 -0.51 -34.93 17.87
N ASN A 8 0.59 -35.67 17.76
CA ASN A 8 1.29 -35.85 16.48
C ASN A 8 0.53 -36.86 15.58
N ASN A 9 0.03 -37.94 16.17
CA ASN A 9 -0.74 -38.95 15.46
C ASN A 9 -2.06 -38.38 14.92
N ASP A 10 -2.73 -37.51 15.67
CA ASP A 10 -3.95 -36.83 15.21
C ASP A 10 -3.71 -35.93 14.00
N ARG A 11 -2.57 -35.22 13.98
CA ARG A 11 -2.18 -34.37 12.85
C ARG A 11 -1.89 -35.20 11.61
N ILE A 12 -1.17 -36.32 11.77
CA ILE A 12 -0.86 -37.24 10.68
C ILE A 12 -2.16 -37.83 10.10
N ASN A 13 -3.09 -38.27 10.97
CA ASN A 13 -4.38 -38.80 10.53
C ASN A 13 -5.23 -37.74 9.80
N SER A 14 -5.23 -36.49 10.26
CA SER A 14 -5.95 -35.41 9.57
C SER A 14 -5.38 -35.09 8.18
N ASP A 15 -4.04 -35.12 8.04
CA ASP A 15 -3.38 -34.89 6.75
C ASP A 15 -3.65 -36.03 5.77
N ILE A 16 -3.60 -37.28 6.26
CA ILE A 16 -3.93 -38.47 5.47
C ILE A 16 -5.39 -38.42 5.01
N ASN A 17 -6.32 -38.08 5.89
CA ASN A 17 -7.74 -37.96 5.53
C ASN A 17 -7.99 -36.86 4.49
N GLY A 18 -7.35 -35.70 4.63
CA GLY A 18 -7.45 -34.62 3.65
C GLY A 18 -6.90 -35.02 2.28
N ARG A 19 -5.79 -35.77 2.24
CA ARG A 19 -5.23 -36.31 1.00
C ARG A 19 -6.15 -37.37 0.36
N ILE A 20 -6.78 -38.22 1.15
CA ILE A 20 -7.74 -39.22 0.65
C ILE A 20 -8.95 -38.54 0.01
N GLU A 21 -9.48 -37.49 0.63
CA GLU A 21 -10.61 -36.73 0.10
C GLU A 21 -10.26 -36.03 -1.23
N TYR A 22 -9.07 -35.45 -1.31
CA TYR A 22 -8.56 -34.90 -2.57
C TYR A 22 -8.44 -35.96 -3.67
N ILE A 23 -7.97 -37.16 -3.32
CA ILE A 23 -7.87 -38.28 -4.27
C ILE A 23 -9.26 -38.75 -4.74
N ASP A 24 -10.26 -38.83 -3.86
CA ASP A 24 -11.65 -39.19 -4.26
C ASP A 24 -12.23 -38.16 -5.24
N GLN A 25 -12.03 -36.88 -4.96
CA GLN A 25 -12.47 -35.80 -5.86
C GLN A 25 -11.76 -35.86 -7.22
N SER A 26 -10.45 -36.14 -7.22
CA SER A 26 -9.70 -36.31 -8.46
C SER A 26 -10.19 -37.52 -9.27
N LEU A 27 -10.48 -38.65 -8.61
CA LEU A 27 -11.02 -39.84 -9.28
C LEU A 27 -12.38 -39.57 -9.91
N ARG A 28 -13.31 -38.90 -9.19
CA ARG A 28 -14.61 -38.49 -9.75
C ARG A 28 -14.48 -37.55 -10.95
N SER A 29 -13.53 -36.61 -10.89
CA SER A 29 -13.27 -35.67 -11.99
C SER A 29 -12.74 -36.39 -13.23
N VAL A 30 -11.83 -37.35 -13.03
CA VAL A 30 -11.31 -38.18 -14.12
C VAL A 30 -12.39 -39.07 -14.72
N ASP A 31 -13.24 -39.70 -13.90
CA ASP A 31 -14.36 -40.54 -14.37
C ASP A 31 -15.34 -39.75 -15.24
N ASN A 32 -15.75 -38.56 -14.79
CA ASN A 32 -16.63 -37.68 -15.56
C ASN A 32 -16.02 -37.29 -16.91
N ARG A 33 -14.71 -36.99 -16.94
CA ARG A 33 -13.99 -36.66 -18.17
C ARG A 33 -13.86 -37.86 -19.09
N MET A 34 -13.59 -39.05 -18.54
CA MET A 34 -13.51 -40.29 -19.31
C MET A 34 -14.86 -40.65 -19.92
N ARG A 35 -15.95 -40.55 -19.15
CA ARG A 35 -17.31 -40.73 -19.66
C ARG A 35 -17.68 -39.73 -20.77
N ALA A 36 -17.21 -38.49 -20.66
CA ALA A 36 -17.38 -37.49 -21.72
C ALA A 36 -16.56 -37.83 -22.98
N VAL A 37 -15.34 -38.36 -22.80
CA VAL A 37 -14.47 -38.82 -23.89
C VAL A 37 -15.04 -40.07 -24.56
N GLU A 38 -15.54 -41.04 -23.79
CA GLU A 38 -16.23 -42.24 -24.28
C GLU A 38 -17.47 -41.88 -25.09
N LYS A 39 -18.29 -40.93 -24.64
CA LYS A 39 -19.43 -40.43 -25.43
C LYS A 39 -19.00 -39.82 -26.76
N ARG A 40 -17.90 -39.07 -26.78
CA ARG A 40 -17.38 -38.45 -28.02
C ARG A 40 -16.78 -39.48 -28.95
N LEU A 41 -16.09 -40.49 -28.42
CA LEU A 41 -15.53 -41.59 -29.19
C LEU A 41 -16.62 -42.53 -29.72
N SER A 42 -17.64 -42.84 -28.93
CA SER A 42 -18.76 -43.69 -29.37
C SER A 42 -19.60 -43.04 -30.47
N ILE A 43 -19.74 -41.71 -30.46
CA ILE A 43 -20.32 -40.95 -31.56
C ILE A 43 -19.42 -41.02 -32.81
N LYS A 44 -18.09 -41.11 -32.64
CA LYS A 44 -17.13 -41.15 -33.75
C LYS A 44 -16.97 -42.55 -34.38
N THR A 45 -17.36 -43.63 -33.69
CA THR A 45 -17.22 -45.01 -34.21
C THR A 45 -18.43 -45.47 -35.04
N PHE A 46 -19.38 -44.59 -35.38
CA PHE A 46 -20.39 -44.94 -36.38
C PHE A 46 -19.74 -44.92 -37.77
N VAL A 47 -19.34 -46.09 -38.26
CA VAL A 47 -18.94 -46.32 -39.65
C VAL A 47 -20.21 -46.30 -40.51
N PRO A 48 -20.41 -45.34 -41.42
CA PRO A 48 -21.56 -45.36 -42.30
C PRO A 48 -21.10 -45.81 -43.69
N ASP A 49 -21.10 -47.13 -43.91
CA ASP A 49 -21.37 -47.67 -45.23
C ASP A 49 -22.79 -48.23 -45.19
N ALA A 50 -23.75 -47.42 -45.67
CA ALA A 50 -25.01 -47.81 -46.33
C ALA A 50 -26.12 -46.77 -46.11
N ASP A 51 -26.62 -46.27 -47.24
CA ASP A 51 -27.99 -45.85 -47.54
C ASP A 51 -28.77 -44.90 -46.60
N ILE A 52 -28.97 -43.69 -47.12
CA ILE A 52 -30.26 -43.00 -47.31
C ILE A 52 -31.44 -43.60 -46.53
N SER A 53 -31.78 -43.00 -45.38
CA SER A 53 -33.11 -42.45 -45.06
C SER A 53 -33.29 -42.26 -43.56
N SER A 54 -33.15 -41.04 -43.07
CA SER A 54 -33.91 -40.57 -41.91
C SER A 54 -33.85 -39.04 -41.85
N PRO A 55 -34.97 -38.33 -42.04
CA PRO A 55 -35.02 -36.93 -41.65
C PRO A 55 -35.05 -36.87 -40.12
N GLU A 56 -34.65 -35.74 -39.55
CA GLU A 56 -35.03 -35.36 -38.18
C GLU A 56 -34.12 -35.83 -37.02
N LYS A 57 -32.85 -35.37 -36.98
CA LYS A 57 -32.18 -35.17 -35.68
C LYS A 57 -30.98 -34.21 -35.62
N GLU A 58 -31.01 -33.07 -36.33
CA GLU A 58 -29.92 -32.07 -36.22
C GLU A 58 -30.36 -30.61 -36.02
N ARG A 59 -31.66 -30.29 -35.90
CA ARG A 59 -32.11 -28.88 -35.85
C ARG A 59 -32.38 -28.28 -34.47
N SER A 60 -32.23 -29.02 -33.37
CA SER A 60 -32.64 -28.54 -32.04
C SER A 60 -31.51 -28.30 -31.05
N VAL A 61 -30.28 -28.74 -31.30
CA VAL A 61 -29.18 -28.63 -30.32
C VAL A 61 -28.34 -27.36 -30.49
N ASP A 62 -28.18 -26.87 -31.73
CA ASP A 62 -27.38 -25.66 -32.01
C ASP A 62 -28.08 -24.35 -31.65
N ASN A 63 -29.40 -24.27 -31.82
CA ASN A 63 -30.15 -23.02 -31.60
C ASN A 63 -30.27 -22.65 -30.11
N ILE A 64 -30.30 -23.64 -29.21
CA ILE A 64 -30.39 -23.42 -27.77
C ILE A 64 -29.05 -22.88 -27.23
N SER A 65 -27.93 -23.42 -27.71
CA SER A 65 -26.60 -22.98 -27.28
C SER A 65 -26.21 -21.61 -27.85
N GLN A 66 -26.60 -21.30 -29.10
CA GLN A 66 -26.31 -20.01 -29.73
C GLN A 66 -27.05 -18.86 -29.04
N ASN A 67 -28.34 -19.03 -28.72
CA ASN A 67 -29.10 -18.00 -28.00
C ASN A 67 -28.52 -17.70 -26.61
N GLU A 68 -28.12 -18.72 -25.85
CA GLU A 68 -27.50 -18.55 -24.54
C GLU A 68 -26.14 -17.84 -24.63
N ILE A 69 -25.34 -18.14 -25.67
CA ILE A 69 -24.07 -17.47 -25.91
C ILE A 69 -24.28 -16.00 -26.27
N THR A 70 -25.26 -15.68 -27.13
CA THR A 70 -25.56 -14.28 -27.49
C THR A 70 -26.11 -13.48 -26.31
N GLU A 71 -26.92 -14.10 -25.44
CA GLU A 71 -27.43 -13.46 -24.23
C GLU A 71 -26.29 -13.15 -23.24
N LYS A 72 -25.37 -14.11 -23.05
CA LYS A 72 -24.17 -13.89 -22.22
C LYS A 72 -23.22 -12.86 -22.82
N LEU A 73 -23.09 -12.79 -24.14
CA LEU A 73 -22.30 -11.75 -24.82
C LEU A 73 -22.89 -10.35 -24.56
N GLN A 74 -24.22 -10.25 -24.65
CA GLN A 74 -24.93 -9.00 -24.38
C GLN A 74 -24.86 -8.60 -22.89
N GLU A 75 -24.85 -9.57 -21.98
CA GLU A 75 -24.65 -9.33 -20.56
C GLU A 75 -23.22 -8.86 -20.25
N ILE A 76 -22.22 -9.46 -20.88
CA ILE A 76 -20.81 -9.03 -20.77
C ILE A 76 -20.63 -7.61 -21.29
N ASP A 77 -21.26 -7.27 -22.41
CA ASP A 77 -21.18 -5.94 -23.01
C ASP A 77 -21.82 -4.87 -22.09
N ARG A 78 -22.99 -5.17 -21.50
CA ARG A 78 -23.62 -4.31 -20.48
C ARG A 78 -22.75 -4.17 -19.23
N LYS A 79 -22.09 -5.24 -18.79
CA LYS A 79 -21.16 -5.21 -17.66
C LYS A 79 -19.92 -4.38 -17.98
N LEU A 80 -19.38 -4.46 -19.19
CA LEU A 80 -18.26 -3.63 -19.65
C LEU A 80 -18.64 -2.14 -19.67
N VAL A 81 -19.80 -1.78 -20.22
CA VAL A 81 -20.26 -0.38 -20.28
C VAL A 81 -20.49 0.20 -18.88
N SER A 82 -21.08 -0.58 -17.97
CA SER A 82 -21.27 -0.13 -16.58
C SER A 82 -19.95 -0.06 -15.80
N LEU A 83 -19.01 -0.96 -16.06
CA LEU A 83 -17.68 -0.94 -15.45
C LEU A 83 -16.82 0.21 -15.99
N GLU A 84 -16.91 0.53 -17.28
CA GLU A 84 -16.25 1.69 -17.89
C GLU A 84 -16.79 2.99 -17.30
N LYS A 85 -18.12 3.13 -17.21
CA LYS A 85 -18.76 4.31 -16.61
C LYS A 85 -18.37 4.49 -15.15
N THR A 86 -18.43 3.43 -14.35
CA THR A 86 -18.00 3.48 -12.94
C THR A 86 -16.51 3.76 -12.82
N THR A 87 -15.66 3.16 -13.64
CA THR A 87 -14.20 3.43 -13.62
C THR A 87 -13.89 4.88 -13.96
N HIS A 88 -14.53 5.44 -14.99
CA HIS A 88 -14.28 6.82 -15.43
C HIS A 88 -14.82 7.84 -14.42
N GLU A 89 -16.02 7.63 -13.88
CA GLU A 89 -16.58 8.49 -12.83
C GLU A 89 -15.73 8.44 -11.56
N THR A 90 -15.31 7.25 -11.11
CA THR A 90 -14.49 7.09 -9.89
C THR A 90 -13.10 7.70 -10.06
N HIS A 91 -12.43 7.49 -11.21
CA HIS A 91 -11.12 8.09 -11.46
C HIS A 91 -11.18 9.62 -11.54
N VAL A 92 -12.22 10.20 -12.15
CA VAL A 92 -12.34 11.66 -12.28
C VAL A 92 -12.66 12.31 -10.93
N THR A 93 -13.50 11.69 -10.09
CA THR A 93 -13.76 12.18 -8.73
C THR A 93 -12.54 12.04 -7.83
N ASP A 94 -11.79 10.95 -7.96
CA ASP A 94 -10.59 10.69 -7.18
C ASP A 94 -9.47 11.67 -7.57
N ILE A 95 -9.25 11.90 -8.86
CA ILE A 95 -8.27 12.89 -9.35
C ILE A 95 -8.65 14.31 -8.89
N GLY A 96 -9.93 14.66 -8.92
CA GLY A 96 -10.41 15.95 -8.41
C GLY A 96 -10.18 16.12 -6.90
N SER A 97 -10.49 15.09 -6.12
CA SER A 97 -10.28 15.10 -4.67
C SER A 97 -8.80 15.16 -4.31
N ILE A 98 -7.95 14.36 -4.98
CA ILE A 98 -6.48 14.37 -4.83
C ILE A 98 -5.91 15.75 -5.15
N LYS A 99 -6.35 16.40 -6.23
CA LYS A 99 -5.91 17.75 -6.59
C LYS A 99 -6.27 18.78 -5.51
N SER A 100 -7.47 18.68 -4.94
CA SER A 100 -7.90 19.57 -3.85
C SER A 100 -7.11 19.34 -2.56
N GLN A 101 -6.80 18.08 -2.23
CA GLN A 101 -5.97 17.72 -1.09
C GLN A 101 -4.53 18.19 -1.27
N LEU A 102 -3.97 18.03 -2.48
CA LEU A 102 -2.62 18.48 -2.82
C LEU A 102 -2.49 20.00 -2.68
N SER A 103 -3.47 20.77 -3.19
CA SER A 103 -3.51 22.23 -3.03
C SER A 103 -3.64 22.66 -1.57
N SER A 104 -4.40 21.90 -0.75
CA SER A 104 -4.50 22.15 0.69
C SER A 104 -3.18 21.87 1.42
N ILE A 105 -2.49 20.79 1.06
CA ILE A 105 -1.16 20.44 1.61
C ILE A 105 -0.14 21.50 1.20
N GLU A 106 -0.12 21.91 -0.06
CA GLU A 106 0.78 22.94 -0.57
C GLU A 106 0.58 24.28 0.15
N ASN A 107 -0.67 24.72 0.32
CA ASN A 107 -0.98 25.93 1.09
C ASN A 107 -0.58 25.82 2.57
N ARG A 108 -0.65 24.62 3.16
CA ARG A 108 -0.20 24.38 4.54
C ARG A 108 1.33 24.41 4.62
N ILE A 109 2.02 23.80 3.68
CA ILE A 109 3.49 23.84 3.58
C ILE A 109 3.96 25.28 3.38
N LEU A 110 3.36 26.05 2.47
CA LEU A 110 3.66 27.47 2.28
C LEU A 110 3.45 28.28 3.57
N LYS A 111 2.40 27.98 4.34
CA LYS A 111 2.18 28.61 5.66
C LYS A 111 3.22 28.19 6.69
N LEU A 112 3.67 26.94 6.69
CA LEU A 112 4.71 26.42 7.59
C LEU A 112 6.10 26.97 7.24
N GLU A 113 6.43 27.04 5.96
CA GLU A 113 7.66 27.63 5.43
C GLU A 113 7.75 29.11 5.82
N LYS A 114 6.64 29.85 5.65
CA LYS A 114 6.55 31.26 6.07
C LYS A 114 6.67 31.45 7.60
N HIS A 115 6.40 30.41 8.40
CA HIS A 115 6.50 30.47 9.86
C HIS A 115 7.89 30.07 10.39
N ASN A 116 8.76 29.53 9.54
CA ASN A 116 10.12 29.08 9.88
C ASN A 116 11.20 30.13 9.55
N GLU A 117 10.84 31.20 8.85
CA GLU A 117 11.68 32.38 8.62
C GLU A 117 11.08 33.59 9.36
N ILE A 118 11.75 34.06 10.42
CA ILE A 118 11.42 35.41 10.92
C ILE A 118 12.11 36.41 9.99
N THR A 119 11.29 37.23 9.35
CA THR A 119 11.73 38.35 8.54
C THR A 119 12.00 39.55 9.46
N ILE A 120 13.25 39.76 9.89
CA ILE A 120 13.66 41.03 10.53
C ILE A 120 14.10 41.97 9.39
N GLY A 121 13.18 42.78 8.88
CA GLY A 121 13.47 43.74 7.80
C GLY A 121 13.72 43.06 6.44
N LYS A 122 14.89 43.29 5.81
CA LYS A 122 15.27 42.69 4.51
C LYS A 122 16.05 41.37 4.64
N ILE A 123 16.29 40.91 5.86
CA ILE A 123 17.16 39.75 6.11
C ILE A 123 16.29 38.62 6.67
N LYS A 124 16.22 37.53 5.91
CA LYS A 124 15.56 36.27 6.30
C LYS A 124 16.54 35.50 7.18
N VAL A 125 16.20 35.29 8.44
CA VAL A 125 17.06 34.52 9.36
C VAL A 125 16.32 33.28 9.85
N PRO A 126 16.86 32.07 9.63
CA PRO A 126 16.26 30.83 10.12
C PRO A 126 16.33 30.77 11.65
N ILE A 127 15.32 30.15 12.28
CA ILE A 127 15.17 30.07 13.74
C ILE A 127 16.20 29.19 14.48
N GLU A 128 17.23 28.72 13.80
CA GLU A 128 18.30 27.86 14.33
C GLU A 128 19.36 28.65 15.14
N PHE A 129 18.95 29.73 15.82
CA PHE A 129 19.84 30.60 16.61
C PHE A 129 20.60 29.86 17.72
N SER A 130 20.09 28.73 18.21
CA SER A 130 20.80 27.92 19.21
C SER A 130 22.10 27.31 18.66
N GLY A 131 22.14 26.94 17.38
CA GLY A 131 23.35 26.43 16.72
C GLY A 131 24.40 27.53 16.58
N LEU A 132 23.98 28.70 16.08
CA LEU A 132 24.86 29.86 15.95
C LEU A 132 25.39 30.35 17.30
N ALA A 133 24.55 30.42 18.33
CA ALA A 133 24.95 30.79 19.68
C ALA A 133 25.99 29.82 20.26
N ALA A 134 25.79 28.50 20.06
CA ALA A 134 26.75 27.50 20.48
C ALA A 134 28.10 27.66 19.76
N THR A 135 28.10 27.94 18.45
CA THR A 135 29.33 28.20 17.70
C THR A 135 30.06 29.44 18.20
N ILE A 136 29.35 30.54 18.47
CA ILE A 136 29.94 31.77 19.03
C ILE A 136 30.57 31.50 20.39
N VAL A 137 29.85 30.80 21.28
CA VAL A 137 30.37 30.41 22.60
C VAL A 137 31.59 29.52 22.46
N MET A 138 31.56 28.54 21.55
CA MET A 138 32.69 27.63 21.31
C MET A 138 33.92 28.36 20.78
N PHE A 139 33.73 29.33 19.87
CA PHE A 139 34.81 30.14 19.33
C PHE A 139 35.41 31.07 20.40
N ALA A 140 34.57 31.71 21.21
CA ALA A 140 35.02 32.53 22.33
C ALA A 140 35.76 31.70 23.40
N THR A 141 35.27 30.49 23.68
CA THR A 141 35.94 29.53 24.58
C THR A 141 37.32 29.16 24.03
N GLY A 142 37.40 28.80 22.74
CA GLY A 142 38.65 28.46 22.08
C GLY A 142 39.65 29.63 22.07
N TYR A 143 39.17 30.86 21.86
CA TYR A 143 39.99 32.07 21.92
C TYR A 143 40.57 32.31 23.32
N LEU A 144 39.76 32.15 24.38
CA LEU A 144 40.24 32.26 25.77
C LEU A 144 41.31 31.23 26.10
N ILE A 145 41.14 30.00 25.61
CA ILE A 145 42.13 28.92 25.77
C ILE A 145 43.43 29.29 25.06
N TYR A 146 43.34 29.75 23.81
CA TYR A 146 44.50 30.13 23.01
C TYR A 146 45.27 31.31 23.61
N GLY A 147 44.57 32.29 24.18
CA GLY A 147 45.18 33.43 24.87
C GLY A 147 45.77 33.13 26.26
N GLY A 148 45.77 31.86 26.70
CA GLY A 148 46.31 31.45 27.99
C GLY A 148 45.44 31.88 29.20
N HIS A 149 44.22 32.36 28.96
CA HIS A 149 43.30 32.84 30.00
C HIS A 149 42.51 31.68 30.66
N TRP A 150 43.21 30.60 31.02
CA TRP A 150 42.65 29.43 31.71
C TRP A 150 42.02 29.77 33.06
N ASN A 151 42.47 30.87 33.68
CA ASN A 151 41.95 31.34 34.97
C ASN A 151 40.48 31.78 34.87
N ILE A 152 40.05 32.27 33.71
CA ILE A 152 38.66 32.70 33.48
C ILE A 152 37.75 31.48 33.33
N ILE A 153 38.18 30.46 32.57
CA ILE A 153 37.39 29.25 32.33
C ILE A 153 37.25 28.40 33.60
N ARG A 154 38.30 28.35 34.43
CA ARG A 154 38.29 27.64 35.71
C ARG A 154 37.49 28.38 36.78
N SER A 155 37.18 29.65 36.57
CA SER A 155 36.40 30.44 37.50
C SER A 155 34.93 30.01 37.51
N SER A 156 34.29 30.04 38.68
CA SER A 156 32.87 29.75 38.83
C SER A 156 31.95 30.69 38.03
N TYR A 157 32.44 31.87 37.63
CA TYR A 157 31.66 32.84 36.86
C TYR A 157 31.44 32.43 35.40
N TYR A 158 32.35 31.64 34.81
CA TYR A 158 32.28 31.25 33.40
C TYR A 158 31.07 30.36 33.04
N PRO A 159 30.83 29.22 33.73
CA PRO A 159 29.65 28.40 33.43
C PRO A 159 28.34 29.11 33.77
N ILE A 160 28.32 29.99 34.78
CA ILE A 160 27.15 30.81 35.11
C ILE A 160 26.81 31.76 33.95
N LEU A 161 27.82 32.44 33.39
CA LEU A 161 27.63 33.38 32.28
C LEU A 161 27.16 32.65 31.00
N VAL A 162 27.75 31.49 30.69
CA VAL A 162 27.30 30.65 29.57
C VAL A 162 25.87 30.16 29.81
N GLY A 163 25.54 29.75 31.03
CA GLY A 163 24.19 29.31 31.42
C GLY A 163 23.15 30.41 31.28
N ILE A 164 23.44 31.64 31.72
CA ILE A 164 22.57 32.81 31.54
C ILE A 164 22.36 33.10 30.06
N LEU A 165 23.42 33.03 29.25
CA LEU A 165 23.36 33.29 27.81
C LEU A 165 22.47 32.26 27.09
N PHE A 166 22.66 30.96 27.37
CA PHE A 166 21.79 29.92 26.83
C PHE A 166 20.35 30.02 27.36
N GLY A 167 20.16 30.34 28.63
CA GLY A 167 18.85 30.59 29.22
C GLY A 167 18.11 31.73 28.50
N GLY A 168 18.80 32.83 28.23
CA GLY A 168 18.27 33.96 27.46
C GLY A 168 17.87 33.57 26.02
N VAL A 169 18.68 32.76 25.34
CA VAL A 169 18.35 32.25 23.99
C VAL A 169 17.10 31.36 24.02
N VAL A 170 16.97 30.47 25.01
CA VAL A 170 15.81 29.59 25.16
C VAL A 170 14.54 30.39 25.49
N ILE A 171 14.64 31.37 26.40
CA ILE A 171 13.52 32.25 26.74
C ILE A 171 13.11 33.11 25.53
N GLY A 172 14.08 33.65 24.79
CA GLY A 172 13.83 34.39 23.55
C GLY A 172 13.10 33.53 22.52
N LYS A 173 13.55 32.28 22.31
CA LYS A 173 12.87 31.30 21.45
C LYS A 173 11.44 31.02 21.92
N PHE A 174 11.24 30.85 23.23
CA PHE A 174 9.93 30.59 23.82
C PHE A 174 8.96 31.76 23.61
N ILE A 175 9.39 32.99 23.88
CA ILE A 175 8.58 34.21 23.69
C ILE A 175 8.25 34.42 22.21
N MET A 176 9.22 34.19 21.31
CA MET A 176 9.04 34.37 19.87
C MET A 176 8.09 33.34 19.27
N THR A 177 8.13 32.10 19.77
CA THR A 177 7.20 31.03 19.35
C THR A 177 5.79 31.25 19.89
N ASN A 178 5.68 31.85 21.10
CA ASN A 178 4.40 32.03 21.78
C ASN A 178 3.74 33.40 21.53
N ARG A 179 4.44 34.33 20.86
CA ARG A 179 3.86 35.55 20.32
C ARG A 179 3.11 35.22 19.02
N LYS A 180 1.82 34.91 19.16
CA LYS A 180 0.85 34.97 18.06
C LYS A 180 0.68 36.40 17.56
#